data_AF-A0A956N836-F1
#
_entry.id   AF-A0A956N836-F1
#
_cell.length_a   1.000
_cell.length_b   1.000
_cell.length_c   1.000
_cell.angle_alpha   90.00
_cell.angle_beta   90.00
_cell.angle_gamma   90.00
#
_symmetry.space_group_name_H-M   'P 1'
#
loop_
_entity.id
_entity.type
_entity.pdbx_description
1 polymer ?
#
loop_
_entity_poly.entity_id
_entity_poly.type
_entity_poly.pdbx_seq_one_letter_code
_entity_poly.pdbx_strand_id
1 'polypeptide(L)'
;GWDFNSCESLRGGDGVWYPIDFANPCPDSQVTSLHYHFPWLIKANLRWAIFNAAVKRRRPLNLNWAPYYEIADSDRTYREKLTKYVDLAHRSFETDRFEEFCSKHLGHLDEVAHEWFGTDSAKEAVRKKVTALYPENEIDEFTNLFFDRIEKWRNEESGQESDRAFAVARGARA
;
A
#
# COMPACT_ATOMS: atom_id res chain seq x y z
N GLY A 1 1.62 -9.00 13.44
CA GLY A 1 1.49 -9.24 11.98
C GLY A 1 2.60 -8.55 11.23
N TRP A 2 2.68 -8.70 9.90
CA TRP A 2 3.53 -7.88 9.04
C TRP A 2 2.86 -6.53 8.76
N ASP A 3 3.66 -5.46 8.72
CA ASP A 3 3.16 -4.11 8.44
C ASP A 3 3.04 -3.84 6.92
N PHE A 4 3.70 -4.68 6.12
CA PHE A 4 3.68 -4.66 4.67
C PHE A 4 3.54 -6.12 4.19
N ASN A 5 2.54 -6.38 3.36
CA ASN A 5 2.18 -7.71 2.86
C ASN A 5 1.41 -7.55 1.54
N SER A 6 1.44 -8.55 0.68
CA SER A 6 0.50 -8.67 -0.43
C SER A 6 -0.36 -9.92 -0.30
N CYS A 7 -1.39 -9.99 -1.14
CA CYS A 7 -2.05 -11.22 -1.51
C CYS A 7 -2.19 -11.26 -3.03
N GLU A 8 -2.19 -12.45 -3.60
CA GLU A 8 -2.48 -12.64 -5.01
C GLU A 8 -3.98 -12.86 -5.20
N SER A 9 -4.47 -12.69 -6.44
CA SER A 9 -5.85 -13.00 -6.75
C SER A 9 -5.95 -13.67 -8.11
N LEU A 10 -6.65 -14.81 -8.14
CA LEU A 10 -6.91 -15.57 -9.36
C LEU A 10 -8.32 -15.28 -9.84
N ARG A 11 -8.48 -14.94 -11.12
CA ARG A 11 -9.80 -14.82 -11.74
C ARG A 11 -10.26 -16.18 -12.25
N GLY A 12 -11.32 -16.72 -11.65
CA GLY A 12 -11.97 -17.93 -12.12
C GLY A 12 -12.62 -17.74 -13.50
N GLY A 13 -12.95 -18.86 -14.16
CA GLY A 13 -13.69 -18.84 -15.42
C GLY A 13 -15.11 -18.28 -15.31
N ASP A 14 -15.64 -18.23 -14.09
CA ASP A 14 -16.89 -17.59 -13.68
C ASP A 14 -16.77 -16.05 -13.51
N GLY A 15 -15.56 -15.50 -13.66
CA GLY A 15 -15.27 -14.08 -13.47
C GLY A 15 -15.09 -13.68 -12.01
N VAL A 16 -15.16 -14.61 -11.05
CA VAL A 16 -14.95 -14.34 -9.63
C VAL A 16 -13.46 -14.27 -9.32
N TRP A 17 -13.07 -13.31 -8.48
CA TRP A 17 -11.69 -13.19 -7.98
C TRP A 17 -11.53 -13.94 -6.67
N TYR A 18 -10.55 -14.84 -6.63
CA TYR A 18 -10.24 -15.68 -5.47
C TYR A 18 -8.89 -15.21 -4.89
N PRO A 19 -8.88 -14.54 -3.72
CA PRO A 19 -7.64 -14.13 -3.09
C PRO A 19 -6.89 -15.36 -2.55
N ILE A 20 -5.59 -15.40 -2.80
CA ILE A 20 -4.67 -16.46 -2.38
C ILE A 20 -3.36 -15.85 -1.86
N ASP A 21 -2.48 -16.70 -1.34
CA ASP A 21 -1.16 -16.33 -0.86
C ASP A 21 -1.16 -15.12 0.10
N PHE A 22 -1.77 -15.30 1.28
CA PHE A 22 -1.86 -14.24 2.29
C PHE A 22 -0.56 -14.04 3.09
N ALA A 23 0.52 -14.75 2.74
CA ALA A 23 1.74 -14.85 3.52
C ALA A 23 2.98 -14.40 2.73
N ASN A 24 2.89 -13.21 2.11
CA ASN A 24 3.96 -12.62 1.32
C ASN A 24 4.50 -11.30 1.95
N PRO A 25 5.35 -11.39 3.00
CA PRO A 25 5.82 -10.23 3.76
C PRO A 25 6.90 -9.39 3.06
N CYS A 26 7.26 -9.73 1.84
CA CYS A 26 8.23 -9.00 1.04
C CYS A 26 7.70 -8.89 -0.39
N PRO A 27 6.53 -8.25 -0.57
CA PRO A 27 5.91 -8.19 -1.88
C PRO A 27 6.78 -7.36 -2.82
N ASP A 28 6.77 -7.70 -4.11
CA ASP A 28 7.52 -6.90 -5.08
C ASP A 28 6.91 -5.50 -5.18
N SER A 29 7.70 -4.54 -4.72
CA SER A 29 7.27 -3.17 -4.46
C SER A 29 8.02 -2.17 -5.34
N GLN A 30 8.50 -2.63 -6.49
CA GLN A 30 9.37 -1.87 -7.39
C GLN A 30 8.58 -1.17 -8.50
N VAL A 31 9.18 -0.11 -9.06
CA VAL A 31 8.58 0.61 -10.20
C VAL A 31 8.39 -0.30 -11.42
N THR A 32 9.26 -1.31 -11.58
CA THR A 32 9.24 -2.34 -12.63
C THR A 32 8.11 -3.36 -12.47
N SER A 33 7.36 -3.30 -11.37
CA SER A 33 6.35 -4.30 -11.03
C SER A 33 5.00 -3.64 -10.84
N LEU A 34 4.98 -2.47 -10.18
CA LEU A 34 3.76 -1.70 -9.94
C LEU A 34 3.47 -0.67 -11.03
N HIS A 35 4.49 -0.24 -11.78
CA HIS A 35 4.36 0.71 -12.89
C HIS A 35 3.54 1.96 -12.51
N TYR A 36 2.33 2.08 -13.06
CA TYR A 36 1.35 3.12 -12.81
C TYR A 36 0.98 3.25 -11.33
N HIS A 37 0.94 2.16 -10.58
CA HIS A 37 0.55 2.15 -9.16
C HIS A 37 1.73 2.42 -8.21
N PHE A 38 2.95 2.52 -8.72
CA PHE A 38 4.14 2.72 -7.89
C PHE A 38 4.07 3.99 -7.02
N PRO A 39 3.63 5.16 -7.54
CA PRO A 39 3.50 6.36 -6.71
C PRO A 39 2.53 6.20 -5.54
N TRP A 40 1.40 5.51 -5.74
CA TRP A 40 0.44 5.24 -4.67
C TRP A 40 1.09 4.47 -3.50
N LEU A 41 1.87 3.43 -3.81
CA LEU A 41 2.60 2.67 -2.80
C LEU A 41 3.59 3.57 -2.04
N ILE A 42 4.35 4.41 -2.75
CA ILE A 42 5.31 5.32 -2.12
C ILE A 42 4.60 6.27 -1.16
N LYS A 43 3.47 6.86 -1.56
CA LYS A 43 2.67 7.72 -0.68
C LYS A 43 2.18 6.96 0.56
N ALA A 44 1.70 5.73 0.42
CA ALA A 44 1.26 4.90 1.54
C ALA A 44 2.42 4.60 2.52
N ASN A 45 3.58 4.21 1.99
CA ASN A 45 4.77 3.93 2.78
C ASN A 45 5.28 5.17 3.52
N LEU A 46 5.27 6.34 2.87
CA LEU A 46 5.64 7.61 3.50
C LEU A 46 4.72 7.95 4.67
N ARG A 47 3.39 7.88 4.48
CA ARG A 47 2.42 8.11 5.56
C ARG A 47 2.70 7.21 6.75
N TRP A 48 2.85 5.90 6.51
CA TRP A 48 3.09 4.93 7.57
C TRP A 48 4.44 5.14 8.28
N ALA A 49 5.52 5.35 7.53
CA ALA A 49 6.84 5.56 8.10
C ALA A 49 6.91 6.85 8.94
N ILE A 50 6.36 7.95 8.43
CA ILE A 50 6.33 9.23 9.15
C ILE A 50 5.48 9.11 10.43
N PHE A 51 4.32 8.48 10.37
CA PHE A 51 3.48 8.23 11.55
C PHE A 51 4.25 7.46 12.63
N ASN A 52 4.82 6.30 12.26
CA ASN A 52 5.58 5.46 13.20
C ASN A 52 6.73 6.23 13.87
N ALA A 53 7.46 7.03 13.09
CA ALA A 53 8.56 7.84 13.59
C ALA A 53 8.07 8.95 14.53
N ALA A 54 7.04 9.70 14.12
CA ALA A 54 6.50 10.83 14.88
C ALA A 54 5.92 10.41 16.23
N VAL A 55 5.17 9.29 16.26
CA VAL A 55 4.56 8.78 17.49
C VAL A 55 5.49 7.86 18.29
N LYS A 56 6.71 7.62 17.80
CA LYS A 56 7.70 6.69 18.38
C LYS A 56 7.09 5.32 18.66
N ARG A 57 6.30 4.80 17.70
CA ARG A 57 5.54 3.57 17.85
C ARG A 57 6.50 2.41 18.17
N ARG A 58 6.26 1.75 19.30
CA ARG A 58 7.01 0.54 19.68
C ARG A 58 6.27 -0.67 19.15
N ARG A 59 6.86 -1.37 18.19
CA ARG A 59 6.28 -2.57 17.63
C ARG A 59 6.64 -3.79 18.48
N PRO A 60 5.67 -4.64 18.87
CA PRO A 60 5.97 -5.95 19.43
C PRO A 60 6.83 -6.78 18.47
N LEU A 61 7.79 -7.53 19.04
CA LEU A 61 8.68 -8.40 18.27
C LEU A 61 7.99 -9.70 17.84
N ASN A 62 6.99 -10.15 18.61
CA ASN A 62 6.18 -11.31 18.28
C ASN A 62 4.88 -10.91 17.57
N LEU A 63 4.28 -11.87 16.86
CA LEU A 63 3.06 -11.63 16.07
C LEU A 63 1.80 -11.60 16.93
N ASN A 64 1.89 -11.99 18.20
CA ASN A 64 0.81 -12.09 19.18
C ASN A 64 -0.42 -12.85 18.64
N TRP A 65 -0.24 -14.14 18.34
CA TRP A 65 -1.28 -14.98 17.74
C TRP A 65 -2.40 -15.41 18.69
N ALA A 66 -2.21 -15.35 20.01
CA ALA A 66 -3.17 -15.87 20.98
C ALA A 66 -4.61 -15.29 20.81
N PRO A 67 -4.80 -13.97 20.65
CA PRO A 67 -6.14 -13.41 20.38
C PRO A 67 -6.77 -13.90 19.07
N TYR A 68 -5.97 -14.27 18.07
CA TYR A 68 -6.48 -14.83 16.82
C TYR A 68 -7.00 -16.25 17.04
N TYR A 69 -6.29 -17.08 17.80
CA TYR A 69 -6.73 -18.42 18.16
C TYR A 69 -8.00 -18.40 19.02
N GLU A 70 -8.11 -17.48 19.98
CA GLU A 70 -9.33 -17.30 20.79
C GLU A 70 -10.57 -16.98 19.92
N ILE A 71 -10.41 -16.20 18.85
CA ILE A 71 -11.49 -15.94 17.90
C ILE A 71 -11.78 -17.19 17.06
N ALA A 72 -10.73 -17.87 16.58
CA ALA A 72 -10.84 -19.07 15.76
C ALA A 72 -11.59 -20.19 16.48
N ASP A 73 -11.29 -20.40 17.76
CA ASP A 73 -11.84 -21.47 18.61
C ASP A 73 -13.24 -21.16 19.16
N SER A 74 -13.76 -19.96 18.92
CA SER A 74 -15.10 -19.59 19.38
C SER A 74 -16.23 -20.12 18.49
N ASP A 75 -17.44 -20.23 19.05
CA ASP A 75 -18.66 -20.65 18.34
C ASP A 75 -19.26 -19.59 17.39
N ARG A 76 -18.52 -18.49 17.15
CA ARG A 76 -18.94 -17.41 16.24
C ARG A 76 -19.10 -17.91 14.81
N THR A 77 -20.01 -17.30 14.07
CA THR A 77 -20.08 -17.49 12.62
C THR A 77 -18.80 -16.99 11.94
N TYR A 78 -18.53 -17.48 10.72
CA TYR A 78 -17.36 -17.03 9.96
C TYR A 78 -17.32 -15.51 9.78
N ARG A 79 -18.47 -14.89 9.49
CA ARG A 79 -18.60 -13.43 9.32
C ARG A 79 -18.22 -12.69 10.60
N GLU A 80 -18.71 -13.13 11.76
CA GLU A 80 -18.40 -12.52 13.04
C GLU A 80 -16.92 -12.70 13.42
N LYS A 81 -16.32 -13.85 13.09
CA LYS A 81 -14.87 -14.07 13.25
C LYS A 81 -14.08 -13.07 12.41
N LEU A 82 -14.45 -12.85 11.15
CA LEU A 82 -13.82 -11.84 10.29
C LEU A 82 -13.90 -10.44 10.90
N THR A 83 -15.07 -10.02 11.39
CA THR A 83 -15.21 -8.73 12.09
C THR A 83 -14.26 -8.64 13.28
N LYS A 84 -14.12 -9.69 14.09
CA LYS A 84 -13.20 -9.70 15.23
C LYS A 84 -11.71 -9.69 14.82
N TYR A 85 -11.35 -10.32 13.71
CA TYR A 85 -9.99 -10.21 13.16
C TYR A 85 -9.70 -8.79 12.65
N VAL A 86 -10.67 -8.14 12.02
CA VAL A 86 -10.58 -6.73 11.60
C VAL A 86 -10.41 -5.82 12.81
N ASP A 87 -11.15 -6.05 13.90
CA ASP A 87 -10.97 -5.31 15.18
C ASP A 87 -9.53 -5.44 15.71
N LEU A 88 -8.94 -6.64 15.67
CA LEU A 88 -7.54 -6.87 16.07
C LEU A 88 -6.55 -6.14 15.17
N ALA A 89 -6.80 -6.12 13.86
CA ALA A 89 -5.97 -5.40 12.90
C ALA A 89 -6.02 -3.89 13.16
N HIS A 90 -7.21 -3.29 13.30
CA HIS A 90 -7.36 -1.87 13.58
C HIS A 90 -6.67 -1.43 14.86
N ARG A 91 -6.78 -2.23 15.94
CA ARG A 91 -6.04 -1.97 17.18
C ARG A 91 -4.53 -2.07 16.97
N SER A 92 -4.07 -3.10 16.26
CA SER A 92 -2.65 -3.32 16.01
C SER A 92 -2.04 -2.18 15.20
N PHE A 93 -2.77 -1.66 14.21
CA PHE A 93 -2.32 -0.59 13.32
C PHE A 93 -2.68 0.82 13.81
N GLU A 94 -3.36 0.95 14.95
CA GLU A 94 -3.83 2.23 15.50
C GLU A 94 -4.59 3.06 14.44
N THR A 95 -5.47 2.42 13.64
CA THR A 95 -6.00 3.00 12.40
C THR A 95 -6.62 4.38 12.59
N ASP A 96 -7.47 4.60 13.60
CA ASP A 96 -8.10 5.90 13.82
C ASP A 96 -7.06 7.00 14.10
N ARG A 97 -6.05 6.69 14.92
CA ARG A 97 -4.97 7.62 15.25
C ARG A 97 -4.08 7.90 14.03
N PHE A 98 -3.84 6.88 13.20
CA PHE A 98 -3.10 7.02 11.95
C PHE A 98 -3.83 7.93 10.95
N GLU A 99 -5.15 7.74 10.78
CA GLU A 99 -5.98 8.55 9.90
C GLU A 99 -6.07 10.01 10.38
N GLU A 100 -6.30 10.21 11.68
CA GLU A 100 -6.27 11.54 12.30
C GLU A 100 -4.91 12.22 12.09
N PHE A 101 -3.81 11.49 12.30
CA PHE A 101 -2.46 12.01 12.08
C PHE A 101 -2.25 12.43 10.62
N CYS A 102 -2.63 11.58 9.66
CA CYS A 102 -2.45 11.87 8.24
C CYS A 102 -3.26 13.09 7.81
N SER A 103 -4.54 13.17 8.19
CA SER A 103 -5.39 14.32 7.87
C SER A 103 -4.86 15.62 8.48
N LYS A 104 -4.37 15.59 9.72
CA LYS A 104 -3.88 16.77 10.43
C LYS A 104 -2.50 17.24 9.97
N HIS A 105 -1.59 16.31 9.64
CA HIS A 105 -0.18 16.63 9.43
C HIS A 105 0.32 16.40 8.00
N LEU A 106 -0.35 15.56 7.20
CA LEU A 106 0.11 15.11 5.89
C LEU A 106 -0.90 15.42 4.76
N GLY A 107 -1.80 16.38 4.95
CA GLY A 107 -2.79 16.76 3.93
C GLY A 107 -2.17 17.26 2.61
N HIS A 108 -0.95 17.81 2.65
CA HIS A 108 -0.21 18.29 1.48
C HIS A 108 0.66 17.20 0.81
N LEU A 109 0.70 15.97 1.36
CA LEU A 109 1.61 14.93 0.86
C LEU A 109 1.29 14.50 -0.57
N ASP A 110 0.01 14.49 -0.96
CA ASP A 110 -0.37 14.11 -2.32
C ASP A 110 0.17 15.10 -3.36
N GLU A 111 0.07 16.41 -3.07
CA GLU A 111 0.62 17.47 -3.92
C GLU A 111 2.15 17.38 -4.02
N VAL A 112 2.85 17.27 -2.87
CA VAL A 112 4.31 17.13 -2.85
C VAL A 112 4.78 15.90 -3.63
N ALA A 113 4.10 14.76 -3.47
CA ALA A 113 4.44 13.56 -4.20
C ALA A 113 4.20 13.74 -5.71
N HIS A 114 3.05 14.31 -6.10
CA HIS A 114 2.73 14.59 -7.49
C HIS A 114 3.78 15.48 -8.15
N GLU A 115 4.17 16.57 -7.50
CA GLU A 115 5.22 17.47 -7.99
C GLU A 115 6.55 16.74 -8.15
N TRP A 116 6.98 16.00 -7.12
CA TRP A 116 8.26 15.30 -7.13
C TRP A 116 8.34 14.27 -8.26
N PHE A 117 7.28 13.49 -8.48
CA PHE A 117 7.25 12.48 -9.54
C PHE A 117 7.33 13.08 -10.95
N GLY A 118 7.06 14.37 -11.13
CA GLY A 118 7.25 15.09 -12.40
C GLY A 118 8.66 15.62 -12.65
N THR A 119 9.59 15.40 -11.71
CA THR A 119 10.95 15.94 -11.82
C THR A 119 11.90 15.00 -12.56
N ASP A 120 12.98 15.57 -13.12
CA ASP A 120 14.10 14.78 -13.68
C ASP A 120 14.75 13.88 -12.62
N SER A 121 14.70 14.27 -11.34
CA SER A 121 15.21 13.45 -10.24
C SER A 121 14.39 12.17 -10.06
N ALA A 122 13.07 12.23 -10.22
CA ALA A 122 12.22 11.04 -10.20
C ALA A 122 12.50 10.14 -11.39
N LYS A 123 12.65 10.71 -12.60
CA LYS A 123 13.04 9.94 -13.79
C LYS A 123 14.40 9.27 -13.63
N GLU A 124 15.37 9.97 -13.06
CA GLU A 124 16.70 9.43 -12.78
C GLU A 124 16.65 8.31 -11.72
N ALA A 125 15.78 8.41 -10.71
CA ALA A 125 15.57 7.32 -9.75
C ALA A 125 15.00 6.06 -10.44
N VAL A 126 14.07 6.23 -11.39
CA VAL A 126 13.59 5.13 -12.24
C VAL A 126 14.73 4.55 -13.07
N ARG A 127 15.52 5.39 -13.74
CA ARG A 127 16.67 4.97 -14.55
C ARG A 127 17.65 4.12 -13.75
N LYS A 128 18.05 4.59 -12.57
CA LYS A 128 18.96 3.84 -11.67
C LYS A 128 18.43 2.44 -11.36
N LYS A 129 17.12 2.32 -11.13
CA LYS A 129 16.50 1.03 -10.86
C LYS A 129 16.48 0.12 -12.09
N VAL A 130 16.20 0.67 -13.27
CA VAL A 130 16.23 -0.07 -14.54
C VAL A 130 17.64 -0.54 -14.86
N THR A 131 18.65 0.33 -14.75
CA THR A 131 20.07 -0.04 -14.97
C THR A 131 20.53 -1.18 -14.07
N ALA A 132 19.98 -1.31 -12.87
CA ALA A 132 20.33 -2.40 -11.96
C ALA A 132 19.71 -3.77 -12.34
N LEU A 133 18.74 -3.80 -13.26
CA LEU A 133 17.94 -5.00 -13.56
C LEU A 133 17.92 -5.39 -15.04
N TYR A 134 18.08 -4.43 -15.95
CA TYR A 134 17.92 -4.62 -17.38
C TYR A 134 19.26 -4.57 -18.14
N PRO A 135 19.38 -5.25 -19.29
CA PRO A 135 20.52 -5.12 -20.19
C PRO A 135 20.74 -3.66 -20.64
N GLU A 136 22.01 -3.30 -20.89
CA GLU A 136 22.40 -1.93 -21.22
C GLU A 136 21.63 -1.34 -22.42
N ASN A 137 21.38 -2.15 -23.44
CA ASN A 137 20.67 -1.76 -24.65
C ASN A 137 19.16 -1.53 -24.45
N GLU A 138 18.59 -1.90 -23.29
CA GLU A 138 17.16 -1.75 -22.98
C GLU A 138 16.88 -0.65 -21.93
N ILE A 139 17.93 -0.07 -21.33
CA ILE A 139 17.80 0.88 -20.22
C ILE A 139 16.92 2.07 -20.59
N ASP A 140 17.17 2.68 -21.75
CA ASP A 140 16.45 3.88 -22.17
C ASP A 140 14.97 3.58 -22.44
N GLU A 141 14.69 2.46 -23.10
CA GLU A 141 13.33 2.00 -23.40
C GLU A 141 12.53 1.79 -22.11
N PHE A 142 13.05 0.97 -21.19
CA PHE A 142 12.34 0.66 -19.94
C PHE A 142 12.28 1.84 -18.97
N THR A 143 13.30 2.70 -18.95
CA THR A 143 13.24 3.95 -18.16
C THR A 143 12.08 4.81 -18.62
N ASN A 144 11.95 5.02 -19.94
CA ASN A 144 10.86 5.81 -20.50
C ASN A 144 9.51 5.11 -20.28
N LEU A 145 9.42 3.80 -20.55
CA LEU A 145 8.18 3.04 -20.35
C LEU A 145 7.65 3.19 -18.92
N PHE A 146 8.48 2.99 -17.90
CA PHE A 146 8.03 3.07 -16.51
C PHE A 146 7.75 4.51 -16.08
N PHE A 147 8.55 5.46 -16.52
CA PHE A 147 8.31 6.87 -16.20
C PHE A 147 7.02 7.39 -16.87
N ASP A 148 6.73 6.99 -18.10
CA ASP A 148 5.49 7.34 -18.79
C ASP A 148 4.25 6.78 -18.08
N ARG A 149 4.36 5.62 -17.41
CA ARG A 149 3.28 5.09 -16.56
C ARG A 149 3.07 5.92 -15.30
N ILE A 150 4.13 6.47 -14.72
CA ILE A 150 4.05 7.42 -13.60
C ILE A 150 3.42 8.73 -14.09
N GLU A 151 3.83 9.27 -15.23
CA GLU A 151 3.24 10.48 -15.82
C GLU A 151 1.76 10.28 -16.13
N LYS A 152 1.37 9.10 -16.64
CA LYS A 152 -0.03 8.74 -16.81
C LYS A 152 -0.79 8.81 -15.47
N TRP A 153 -0.24 8.25 -14.40
CA TRP A 153 -0.84 8.35 -13.06
C TRP A 153 -0.97 9.81 -12.60
N ARG A 154 0.05 10.65 -12.80
CA ARG A 154 0.01 12.08 -12.44
C ARG A 154 -1.11 12.82 -13.16
N ASN A 155 -1.32 12.53 -14.44
CA ASN A 155 -2.36 13.15 -15.26
C ASN A 155 -3.77 12.68 -14.89
N GLU A 156 -3.93 11.41 -14.48
CA GLU A 156 -5.23 10.86 -14.09
C GLU A 156 -5.61 11.19 -12.63
N GLU A 157 -4.63 11.20 -11.71
CA GLU A 157 -4.86 11.51 -10.29
C GLU A 157 -5.16 13.00 -10.06
N SER A 158 -4.59 13.91 -10.86
CA SER A 158 -4.94 15.34 -10.82
C SER A 158 -6.40 15.63 -11.20
N GLY A 159 -7.11 14.65 -11.80
CA GLY A 159 -8.55 14.72 -12.11
C GLY A 159 -9.45 14.01 -11.09
N GLN A 160 -8.89 13.33 -10.08
CA GLN A 160 -9.65 12.61 -9.05
C GLN A 160 -9.17 13.06 -7.67
N GLU A 161 -10.00 13.82 -6.94
CA GLU A 161 -9.81 14.06 -5.51
C GLU A 161 -9.43 12.74 -4.82
N SER A 162 -8.23 12.71 -4.21
CA SER A 162 -7.47 11.53 -3.75
C SER A 162 -8.14 10.74 -2.60
N ASP A 163 -9.42 10.99 -2.32
CA ASP A 163 -10.13 10.54 -1.14
C ASP A 163 -10.81 9.16 -1.27
N ARG A 164 -10.89 8.58 -2.48
CA ARG A 164 -11.66 7.34 -2.69
C ARG A 164 -11.08 6.10 -2.00
N ALA A 165 -9.75 5.98 -1.88
CA ALA A 165 -9.15 4.80 -1.24
C ALA A 165 -9.34 4.78 0.29
N PHE A 166 -9.29 5.95 0.94
CA PHE A 166 -9.62 6.07 2.37
C PHE A 166 -11.13 6.00 2.64
N ALA A 167 -11.98 6.42 1.69
CA ALA A 167 -13.43 6.33 1.84
C ALA A 167 -13.95 4.88 1.82
N VAL A 168 -13.34 3.97 1.05
CA VAL A 168 -13.74 2.54 1.03
C VAL A 168 -13.48 1.87 2.38
N ALA A 169 -12.40 2.22 3.08
CA ALA A 169 -12.14 1.76 4.46
C ALA A 169 -13.18 2.30 5.46
N ARG A 170 -13.69 3.53 5.25
CA ARG A 170 -14.78 4.11 6.04
C ARG A 170 -16.14 3.46 5.76
N GLY A 171 -16.40 3.02 4.53
CA GLY A 171 -17.66 2.37 4.14
C GLY A 171 -17.85 0.93 4.66
N ALA A 172 -16.76 0.25 5.04
CA ALA A 172 -16.82 -1.07 5.69
C ALA A 172 -17.21 -1.01 7.18
N ARG A 173 -17.45 0.19 7.73
CA ARG A 173 -17.95 0.42 9.10
C ARG A 173 -19.49 0.41 9.20
N ALA A 174 -20.22 0.12 8.12
CA ALA A 174 -21.69 0.03 8.10
C ALA A 174 -22.16 -1.42 7.95
#